data_AF-A0A816Y9X2-F1
#
_entry.id   AF-A0A816Y9X2-F1
#
_cell.length_a   1.000
_cell.length_b   1.000
_cell.length_c   1.000
_cell.angle_alpha   90.00
_cell.angle_beta   90.00
_cell.angle_gamma   90.00
#
_symmetry.space_group_name_H-M   'P 1'
#
loop_
_entity.id
_entity.type
_entity.pdbx_description
1 polymer ?
#
loop_
_entity_poly.entity_id
_entity_poly.type
_entity_poly.pdbx_seq_one_letter_code
_entity_poly.pdbx_strand_id
1 'polypeptide(L)'
;MHKYTQDAMTYVKNYGRPDLFVTFTCNPTWEEIQEELLDGQNPSDRHDLLARVFRQKLIKLMNIITKSHVFRPARCWMYSIEWQKRGLPHAHILIWLKDKIKSDEIDSVISAELPDRQQDPRLFQIIVKNMIHGPCGSINPGSSCMKDGKCTKRYPRQLLHDTQTGEDGYPLYRRRSSEDGGFKAKIKVKIGNLIQAIEIDNEWVVPYCPLLSRIFQAHTNVEYCNSIESIKYICKYVNKGSDQAMFGFGKDGTSIDEVEQYQLGRYISSNEAVRRILDFSIHKRHPRVVHLTAHLENGQRVYFTEDNLHERIIELPKTTLTVFFYYTRKMNLPEHCCIVMFQNIILRMHQKSFQTSCSKNGCTWLSQHQSNKRAGSCLHCASK
;
A
#
# COMPACT_ATOMS: atom_id res chain seq x y z
N MET A 1 -15.25 9.99 0.58
CA MET A 1 -14.07 9.36 -0.06
C MET A 1 -12.81 9.88 0.62
N HIS A 2 -12.01 9.02 1.25
CA HIS A 2 -10.84 9.42 2.05
C HIS A 2 -9.74 10.07 1.20
N LYS A 3 -9.14 11.14 1.72
CA LYS A 3 -8.08 11.96 1.09
C LYS A 3 -7.00 11.14 0.38
N TYR A 4 -6.44 10.16 1.08
CA TYR A 4 -5.35 9.32 0.56
C TYR A 4 -5.75 8.41 -0.62
N THR A 5 -7.03 8.03 -0.72
CA THR A 5 -7.50 7.28 -1.89
C THR A 5 -7.64 8.16 -3.11
N GLN A 6 -8.10 9.41 -2.93
CA GLN A 6 -8.09 10.37 -4.03
C GLN A 6 -6.66 10.63 -4.50
N ASP A 7 -5.70 10.71 -3.56
CA ASP A 7 -4.28 10.83 -3.88
C ASP A 7 -3.79 9.62 -4.70
N ALA A 8 -4.06 8.38 -4.27
CA ALA A 8 -3.70 7.17 -5.01
C ALA A 8 -4.29 7.16 -6.43
N MET A 9 -5.58 7.47 -6.55
CA MET A 9 -6.27 7.57 -7.85
C MET A 9 -5.67 8.65 -8.75
N THR A 10 -5.09 9.69 -8.17
CA THR A 10 -4.41 10.76 -8.92
C THR A 10 -3.16 10.25 -9.61
N TYR A 11 -2.34 9.41 -8.97
CA TYR A 11 -1.19 8.79 -9.65
C TYR A 11 -1.66 7.92 -10.80
N VAL A 12 -2.71 7.12 -10.57
CA VAL A 12 -3.23 6.22 -11.59
C VAL A 12 -3.76 6.97 -12.80
N LYS A 13 -4.51 8.05 -12.57
CA LYS A 13 -5.01 8.89 -13.67
C LYS A 13 -3.88 9.55 -14.46
N ASN A 14 -2.80 9.98 -13.79
CA ASN A 14 -1.72 10.71 -14.45
C ASN A 14 -0.70 9.79 -15.13
N TYR A 15 -0.38 8.66 -14.49
CA TYR A 15 0.74 7.78 -14.85
C TYR A 15 0.32 6.35 -15.22
N GLY A 16 -0.97 6.04 -15.16
CA GLY A 16 -1.48 4.71 -15.45
C GLY A 16 -1.26 3.73 -14.30
N ARG A 17 -1.21 2.44 -14.62
CA ARG A 17 -1.04 1.37 -13.62
C ARG A 17 0.41 1.35 -13.08
N PRO A 18 0.60 1.06 -11.78
CA PRO A 18 1.92 0.84 -11.21
C PRO A 18 2.59 -0.38 -11.84
N ASP A 19 3.92 -0.41 -11.83
CA ASP A 19 4.73 -1.47 -12.44
C ASP A 19 5.16 -2.53 -11.43
N LEU A 20 5.37 -2.13 -10.17
CA LEU A 20 5.78 -3.04 -9.10
C LEU A 20 4.93 -2.82 -7.85
N PHE A 21 4.60 -3.94 -7.20
CA PHE A 21 4.04 -3.98 -5.86
C PHE A 21 5.03 -4.69 -4.93
N VAL A 22 5.50 -3.97 -3.91
CA VAL A 22 6.46 -4.50 -2.94
C VAL A 22 5.81 -4.52 -1.57
N THR A 23 5.92 -5.65 -0.87
CA THR A 23 5.59 -5.71 0.56
C THR A 23 6.83 -5.97 1.39
N PHE A 24 6.93 -5.30 2.53
CA PHE A 24 8.11 -5.36 3.39
C PHE A 24 7.70 -5.52 4.85
N THR A 25 8.03 -6.67 5.44
CA THR A 25 7.67 -7.00 6.83
C THR A 25 8.85 -6.79 7.76
N CYS A 26 8.62 -6.20 8.93
CA CYS A 26 9.61 -6.11 9.99
C CYS A 26 10.13 -7.51 10.37
N ASN A 27 11.45 -7.69 10.39
CA ASN A 27 12.06 -8.90 10.91
C ASN A 27 12.55 -8.65 12.34
N PRO A 28 11.93 -9.26 13.37
CA PRO A 28 12.35 -9.06 14.76
C PRO A 28 13.74 -9.62 15.06
N THR A 29 14.31 -10.46 14.16
CA THR A 29 15.64 -11.08 14.30
C THR A 29 16.77 -10.26 13.66
N TRP A 30 16.52 -9.02 13.25
CA TRP A 30 17.61 -8.12 12.83
C TRP A 30 18.59 -7.87 13.97
N GLU A 31 19.88 -7.85 13.65
CA GLU A 31 20.97 -7.62 14.60
C GLU A 31 20.74 -6.34 15.42
N GLU A 32 20.32 -5.25 14.77
CA GLU A 32 20.07 -3.96 15.43
C GLU A 32 18.92 -4.00 16.46
N ILE A 33 18.06 -5.02 16.39
CA ILE A 33 17.06 -5.26 17.43
C ILE A 33 17.66 -6.16 18.52
N GLN A 34 18.28 -7.27 18.13
CA GLN A 34 18.78 -8.28 19.06
C GLN A 34 19.88 -7.74 19.98
N GLU A 35 20.78 -6.90 19.47
CA GLU A 35 21.88 -6.31 20.23
C GLU A 35 21.42 -5.27 21.27
N GLU A 36 20.21 -4.71 21.11
CA GLU A 36 19.63 -3.68 21.97
C GLU A 36 18.63 -4.24 23.00
N LEU A 37 18.44 -5.56 23.02
CA LEU A 37 17.62 -6.24 24.04
C LEU A 37 18.42 -6.44 25.32
N LEU A 38 17.78 -6.14 26.46
CA LEU A 38 18.33 -6.51 27.77
C LEU A 38 18.08 -7.99 28.06
N ASP A 39 18.83 -8.55 29.01
CA ASP A 39 18.67 -9.93 29.45
C ASP A 39 17.21 -10.26 29.79
N GLY A 40 16.70 -11.32 29.18
CA GLY A 40 15.31 -11.78 29.35
C GLY A 40 14.26 -11.03 28.51
N GLN A 41 14.62 -9.96 27.78
CA GLN A 41 13.70 -9.29 26.86
C GLN A 41 13.57 -10.03 25.54
N ASN A 42 12.35 -10.02 24.98
CA ASN A 42 12.08 -10.42 23.62
C ASN A 42 11.77 -9.19 22.75
N PRO A 43 11.91 -9.28 21.41
CA PRO A 43 11.51 -8.20 20.50
C PRO A 43 10.05 -7.74 20.67
N SER A 44 9.16 -8.65 21.11
CA SER A 44 7.76 -8.32 21.40
C SER A 44 7.60 -7.33 22.56
N ASP A 45 8.60 -7.23 23.44
CA ASP A 45 8.54 -6.41 24.65
C ASP A 45 9.06 -4.99 24.37
N ARG A 46 9.80 -4.82 23.27
CA ARG A 46 10.48 -3.57 22.86
C ARG A 46 9.94 -3.01 21.55
N HIS A 47 8.67 -2.61 21.58
CA HIS A 47 7.99 -2.03 20.42
C HIS A 47 8.63 -0.73 19.91
N ASP A 48 9.32 0.02 20.78
CA ASP A 48 10.14 1.18 20.42
C ASP A 48 11.29 0.81 19.48
N LEU A 49 12.02 -0.28 19.78
CA LEU A 49 13.09 -0.78 18.92
C LEU A 49 12.53 -1.24 17.58
N LEU A 50 11.46 -2.04 17.60
CA LEU A 50 10.79 -2.52 16.37
C LEU A 50 10.37 -1.36 15.47
N ALA A 51 9.75 -0.31 16.03
CA ALA A 51 9.30 0.84 15.26
C ALA A 51 10.47 1.66 14.69
N ARG A 52 11.53 1.88 15.47
CA ARG A 52 12.73 2.65 15.07
C ARG A 52 13.52 1.92 13.99
N VAL A 53 13.86 0.65 14.21
CA VAL A 53 14.64 -0.15 13.25
C VAL A 53 13.84 -0.34 11.96
N PHE A 54 12.55 -0.69 12.03
CA PHE A 54 11.73 -0.81 10.83
C PHE A 54 11.66 0.50 10.03
N ARG A 55 11.52 1.66 10.69
CA ARG A 55 11.56 2.97 10.01
C ARG A 55 12.87 3.17 9.26
N GLN A 56 14.01 2.87 9.88
CA GLN A 56 15.33 3.02 9.26
C GLN A 56 15.48 2.06 8.06
N LYS A 57 15.10 0.79 8.21
CA LYS A 57 15.14 -0.20 7.11
C LYS A 57 14.22 0.20 5.96
N LEU A 58 13.01 0.70 6.24
CA LEU A 58 12.08 1.18 5.22
C LEU A 58 12.62 2.42 4.49
N ILE A 59 13.25 3.37 5.18
CA ILE A 59 13.92 4.52 4.55
C ILE A 59 15.04 4.04 3.63
N LYS A 60 15.87 3.09 4.09
CA LYS A 60 16.94 2.49 3.29
C LYS A 60 16.39 1.76 2.06
N LEU A 61 15.31 0.98 2.22
CA LEU A 61 14.62 0.29 1.12
C LEU A 61 14.14 1.29 0.06
N MET A 62 13.45 2.34 0.49
CA MET A 62 12.99 3.38 -0.43
C MET A 62 14.15 4.11 -1.12
N ASN A 63 15.26 4.39 -0.43
CA ASN A 63 16.44 4.99 -1.05
C ASN A 63 17.06 4.07 -2.11
N ILE A 64 17.19 2.76 -1.84
CA ILE A 64 17.72 1.80 -2.81
C ILE A 64 16.82 1.74 -4.06
N ILE A 65 15.51 1.71 -3.86
CA ILE A 65 14.54 1.69 -4.97
C ILE A 65 14.61 2.99 -5.78
N THR A 66 14.59 4.14 -5.10
CA THR A 66 14.33 5.44 -5.75
C THR A 66 15.57 6.22 -6.13
N LYS A 67 16.69 6.03 -5.42
CA LYS A 67 17.96 6.74 -5.65
C LYS A 67 19.03 5.85 -6.28
N SER A 68 19.14 4.59 -5.81
CA SER A 68 20.06 3.62 -6.41
C SER A 68 19.47 2.91 -7.62
N HIS A 69 18.20 3.16 -7.94
CA HIS A 69 17.51 2.67 -9.12
C HIS A 69 17.56 1.14 -9.28
N VAL A 70 17.41 0.41 -8.17
CA VAL A 70 17.53 -1.06 -8.14
C VAL A 70 16.67 -1.78 -9.19
N PHE A 71 15.53 -1.20 -9.54
CA PHE A 71 14.62 -1.71 -10.56
C PHE A 71 14.65 -0.92 -11.87
N ARG A 72 15.02 0.37 -11.80
CA ARG A 72 15.03 1.45 -12.81
C ARG A 72 14.67 2.78 -12.11
N PRO A 73 14.87 3.94 -12.74
CA PRO A 73 14.40 5.21 -12.22
C PRO A 73 12.89 5.22 -11.94
N ALA A 74 12.51 5.51 -10.69
CA ALA A 74 11.12 5.67 -10.31
C ALA A 74 10.57 7.01 -10.80
N ARG A 75 9.44 6.99 -11.50
CA ARG A 75 8.66 8.18 -11.86
C ARG A 75 7.85 8.69 -10.68
N CYS A 76 7.17 7.79 -9.98
CA CYS A 76 6.45 8.08 -8.76
C CYS A 76 6.34 6.83 -7.88
N TRP A 77 6.03 7.02 -6.61
CA TRP A 77 5.84 5.93 -5.67
C TRP A 77 4.95 6.36 -4.52
N MET A 78 4.35 5.39 -3.86
CA MET A 78 3.67 5.60 -2.59
C MET A 78 3.73 4.35 -1.75
N TYR A 79 3.64 4.52 -0.43
CA TYR A 79 3.51 3.40 0.47
C TYR A 79 2.59 3.69 1.64
N SER A 80 2.06 2.61 2.21
CA SER A 80 1.26 2.59 3.43
C SER A 80 1.82 1.54 4.37
N ILE A 81 1.78 1.81 5.68
CA ILE A 81 2.18 0.85 6.70
C ILE A 81 0.94 0.37 7.43
N GLU A 82 0.82 -0.95 7.56
CA GLU A 82 -0.15 -1.61 8.41
C GLU A 82 0.55 -2.45 9.47
N TRP A 83 -0.21 -2.90 10.46
CA TRP A 83 0.24 -3.85 11.46
C TRP A 83 -0.49 -5.16 11.24
N GLN A 84 0.27 -6.22 10.98
CA GLN A 84 -0.30 -7.56 10.83
C GLN A 84 -0.69 -8.13 12.21
N LYS A 85 -1.42 -9.25 12.26
CA LYS A 85 -2.02 -9.82 13.50
C LYS A 85 -1.09 -9.91 14.72
N ARG A 86 0.22 -10.09 14.53
CA ARG A 86 1.22 -10.14 15.61
C ARG A 86 1.80 -8.77 15.98
N GLY A 87 1.22 -7.68 15.48
CA GLY A 87 1.64 -6.30 15.74
C GLY A 87 2.94 -5.88 15.04
N LEU A 88 3.48 -6.67 14.10
CA LEU A 88 4.68 -6.25 13.37
C LEU A 88 4.32 -5.29 12.23
N PRO A 89 5.08 -4.19 12.06
CA PRO A 89 4.91 -3.28 10.94
C PRO A 89 5.13 -3.98 9.60
N HIS A 90 4.27 -3.66 8.65
CA HIS A 90 4.29 -4.18 7.30
C HIS A 90 3.98 -3.06 6.31
N ALA A 91 4.89 -2.81 5.38
CA ALA A 91 4.71 -1.78 4.35
C ALA A 91 4.16 -2.39 3.06
N HIS A 92 3.21 -1.70 2.46
CA HIS A 92 2.69 -1.91 1.10
C HIS A 92 3.17 -0.77 0.22
N ILE A 93 3.93 -1.05 -0.82
CA ILE A 93 4.65 -0.07 -1.63
C ILE A 93 4.24 -0.27 -3.10
N LEU A 94 3.83 0.81 -3.76
CA LEU A 94 3.63 0.85 -5.22
C LEU A 94 4.68 1.75 -5.87
N ILE A 95 5.18 1.29 -7.01
CA ILE A 95 6.23 1.97 -7.78
C ILE A 95 5.78 2.07 -9.24
N TRP A 96 5.92 3.27 -9.80
CA TRP A 96 5.84 3.51 -11.24
C TRP A 96 7.24 3.84 -11.72
N LEU A 97 7.74 3.08 -12.68
CA LEU A 97 9.05 3.29 -13.30
C LEU A 97 8.91 4.30 -14.45
N LYS A 98 10.00 5.00 -14.76
CA LYS A 98 10.05 5.84 -15.98
C LYS A 98 9.98 4.97 -17.22
N ASP A 99 10.76 3.89 -17.21
CA ASP A 99 10.79 2.87 -18.25
C ASP A 99 10.26 1.56 -17.68
N LYS A 100 9.18 1.04 -18.28
CA LYS A 100 8.51 -0.17 -17.80
C LYS A 100 9.40 -1.41 -18.00
N ILE A 101 9.33 -2.34 -17.06
CA ILE A 101 9.93 -3.68 -17.21
C ILE A 101 9.10 -4.44 -18.25
N LYS A 102 9.75 -4.97 -19.28
CA LYS A 102 9.11 -5.79 -20.31
C LYS A 102 8.96 -7.23 -19.81
N SER A 103 8.06 -7.99 -20.42
CA SER A 103 7.75 -9.36 -19.98
C SER A 103 8.97 -10.29 -19.98
N ASP A 104 9.88 -10.14 -20.93
CA ASP A 104 11.15 -10.88 -21.06
C ASP A 104 12.22 -10.44 -20.05
N GLU A 105 12.03 -9.29 -19.38
CA GLU A 105 12.95 -8.75 -18.39
C GLU A 105 12.55 -9.08 -16.94
N ILE A 106 11.35 -9.64 -16.71
CA ILE A 106 10.81 -9.88 -15.37
C ILE A 106 11.76 -10.75 -14.53
N ASP A 107 12.27 -11.84 -15.12
CA ASP A 107 13.12 -12.82 -14.44
C ASP A 107 14.51 -12.26 -14.09
N SER A 108 14.91 -11.12 -14.69
CA SER A 108 16.14 -10.42 -14.32
C SER A 108 16.01 -9.64 -13.01
N VAL A 109 14.78 -9.37 -12.57
CA VAL A 109 14.47 -8.53 -11.41
C VAL A 109 13.82 -9.34 -10.29
N ILE A 110 12.91 -10.24 -10.65
CA ILE A 110 12.07 -11.00 -9.73
C ILE A 110 12.36 -12.49 -9.94
N SER A 111 12.66 -13.19 -8.84
CA SER A 111 12.75 -14.64 -8.81
C SER A 111 11.66 -15.20 -7.91
N ALA A 112 11.12 -16.35 -8.28
CA ALA A 112 10.26 -17.16 -7.44
C ALA A 112 10.85 -18.56 -7.24
N GLU A 113 12.18 -18.67 -7.27
CA GLU A 113 12.91 -19.93 -7.18
C GLU A 113 13.86 -19.93 -5.98
N LEU A 114 14.12 -21.12 -5.44
CA LEU A 114 15.23 -21.37 -4.53
C LEU A 114 16.55 -21.15 -5.29
N PRO A 115 17.49 -20.36 -4.75
CA PRO A 115 18.84 -20.24 -5.30
C PRO A 115 19.58 -21.57 -5.29
N ASP A 116 20.63 -21.70 -6.10
CA ASP A 116 21.56 -22.83 -5.98
C ASP A 116 22.30 -22.74 -4.63
N ARG A 117 22.15 -23.77 -3.80
CA ARG A 117 22.79 -23.84 -2.47
C ARG A 117 24.32 -23.91 -2.54
N GLN A 118 24.89 -24.46 -3.62
CA GLN A 118 26.34 -24.57 -3.78
C GLN A 118 26.94 -23.25 -4.26
N GLN A 119 26.30 -22.58 -5.23
CA GLN A 119 26.79 -21.32 -5.77
C GLN A 119 26.51 -20.13 -4.84
N ASP A 120 25.34 -20.13 -4.20
CA ASP A 120 24.89 -19.03 -3.34
C ASP A 120 24.24 -19.52 -2.04
N PRO A 121 25.03 -20.14 -1.14
CA PRO A 121 24.52 -20.67 0.12
C PRO A 121 23.87 -19.60 0.99
N ARG A 122 24.36 -18.35 0.92
CA ARG A 122 23.85 -17.24 1.73
C ARG A 122 22.47 -16.81 1.28
N LEU A 123 22.25 -16.58 -0.01
CA LEU A 123 20.92 -16.23 -0.50
C LEU A 123 19.96 -17.40 -0.30
N PHE A 124 20.40 -18.64 -0.55
CA PHE A 124 19.58 -19.83 -0.31
C PHE A 124 19.03 -19.84 1.12
N GLN A 125 19.88 -19.65 2.13
CA GLN A 125 19.45 -19.59 3.53
C GLN A 125 18.45 -18.45 3.80
N ILE A 126 18.69 -17.27 3.22
CA ILE A 126 17.79 -16.12 3.36
C ILE A 126 16.42 -16.41 2.76
N ILE A 127 16.36 -17.00 1.58
CA ILE A 127 15.11 -17.32 0.88
C ILE A 127 14.35 -18.42 1.62
N VAL A 128 15.03 -19.49 2.02
CA VAL A 128 14.43 -20.57 2.83
C VAL A 128 13.85 -20.04 4.14
N LYS A 129 14.54 -19.10 4.80
CA LYS A 129 14.09 -18.52 6.07
C LYS A 129 12.92 -17.53 5.91
N ASN A 130 12.98 -16.67 4.90
CA ASN A 130 12.15 -15.46 4.85
C ASN A 130 11.14 -15.42 3.71
N MET A 131 11.35 -16.19 2.64
CA MET A 131 10.57 -16.10 1.39
C MET A 131 9.83 -17.40 1.06
N ILE A 132 9.67 -18.30 2.02
CA ILE A 132 8.83 -19.48 1.85
C ILE A 132 7.43 -19.18 2.38
N HIS A 133 6.42 -19.38 1.53
CA HIS A 133 5.05 -19.42 1.99
C HIS A 133 4.89 -20.62 2.93
N GLY A 134 4.45 -20.37 4.16
CA GLY A 134 4.24 -21.42 5.15
C GLY A 134 3.42 -22.57 4.54
N PRO A 135 3.93 -23.81 4.55
CA PRO A 135 3.23 -24.95 3.98
C PRO A 135 1.82 -25.04 4.54
N CYS A 136 0.84 -25.09 3.65
CA CYS A 136 -0.59 -25.03 3.96
C CYS A 136 -1.35 -26.07 3.14
N GLY A 137 -2.67 -26.01 3.09
CA GLY A 137 -3.46 -27.03 2.40
C GLY A 137 -3.52 -28.31 3.21
N SER A 138 -3.35 -29.45 2.54
CA SER A 138 -3.31 -30.76 3.19
C SER A 138 -2.17 -30.89 4.20
N ILE A 139 -1.03 -30.21 3.96
CA ILE A 139 0.15 -30.25 4.84
C ILE A 139 -0.15 -29.57 6.19
N ASN A 140 -0.87 -28.45 6.16
CA ASN A 140 -1.24 -27.74 7.38
C ASN A 140 -2.58 -27.00 7.22
N PRO A 141 -3.71 -27.70 7.44
CA PRO A 141 -5.05 -27.14 7.28
C PRO A 141 -5.34 -25.97 8.23
N GLY A 142 -4.66 -25.91 9.38
CA GLY A 142 -4.81 -24.85 10.39
C GLY A 142 -4.08 -23.54 10.05
N SER A 143 -3.44 -23.45 8.88
CA SER A 143 -2.72 -22.25 8.47
C SER A 143 -3.67 -21.07 8.29
N SER A 144 -3.27 -19.88 8.75
CA SER A 144 -4.11 -18.66 8.69
C SER A 144 -4.50 -18.19 7.28
N CYS A 145 -3.83 -18.71 6.24
CA CYS A 145 -4.16 -18.46 4.84
C CYS A 145 -5.28 -19.37 4.31
N MET A 146 -5.66 -20.42 5.03
CA MET A 146 -6.69 -21.37 4.61
C MET A 146 -8.07 -20.76 4.79
N LYS A 147 -8.89 -20.85 3.73
CA LYS A 147 -10.31 -20.51 3.76
C LYS A 147 -11.04 -21.50 2.85
N ASP A 148 -12.12 -22.09 3.35
CA ASP A 148 -12.95 -23.05 2.60
C ASP A 148 -12.13 -24.20 1.99
N GLY A 149 -11.16 -24.71 2.76
CA GLY A 149 -10.26 -25.80 2.34
C GLY A 149 -9.20 -25.42 1.29
N LYS A 150 -9.13 -24.15 0.87
CA LYS A 150 -8.17 -23.67 -0.13
C LYS A 150 -7.26 -22.57 0.44
N CYS A 151 -6.02 -22.51 -0.02
CA CYS A 151 -5.14 -21.40 0.32
C CYS A 151 -5.60 -20.13 -0.39
N THR A 152 -5.95 -19.08 0.36
CA THR A 152 -6.35 -17.76 -0.18
C THR A 152 -5.23 -17.09 -0.99
N LYS A 153 -3.97 -17.54 -0.82
CA LYS A 153 -2.80 -17.06 -1.56
C LYS A 153 -2.42 -17.98 -2.74
N ARG A 154 -3.25 -18.98 -3.03
CA ARG A 154 -3.12 -19.93 -4.15
C ARG A 154 -1.79 -20.72 -4.11
N TYR A 155 -1.37 -21.16 -2.93
CA TYR A 155 -0.24 -22.08 -2.76
C TYR A 155 -0.73 -23.52 -2.56
N PRO A 156 0.02 -24.54 -3.02
CA PRO A 156 1.25 -24.44 -3.83
C PRO A 156 1.00 -23.81 -5.22
N ARG A 157 2.03 -23.14 -5.77
CA ARG A 157 1.98 -22.51 -7.10
C ARG A 157 2.47 -23.51 -8.15
N GLN A 158 1.90 -23.45 -9.34
CA GLN A 158 2.31 -24.31 -10.46
C GLN A 158 3.80 -24.14 -10.80
N LEU A 159 4.48 -25.26 -11.07
CA LEU A 159 5.82 -25.29 -11.64
C LEU A 159 5.78 -24.91 -13.11
N LEU A 160 6.66 -23.99 -13.52
CA LEU A 160 6.73 -23.45 -14.87
C LEU A 160 8.20 -23.26 -15.27
N HIS A 161 8.54 -23.68 -16.49
CA HIS A 161 9.88 -23.51 -17.05
C HIS A 161 10.22 -22.03 -17.32
N ASP A 162 9.25 -21.23 -17.74
CA ASP A 162 9.41 -19.79 -18.04
C ASP A 162 8.26 -18.97 -17.45
N THR A 163 8.52 -17.68 -17.22
CA THR A 163 7.48 -16.74 -16.80
C THR A 163 6.47 -16.51 -17.92
N GLN A 164 5.19 -16.65 -17.61
CA GLN A 164 4.07 -16.50 -18.55
C GLN A 164 3.16 -15.35 -18.15
N THR A 165 2.44 -14.77 -19.13
CA THR A 165 1.40 -13.78 -18.83
C THR A 165 0.14 -14.49 -18.33
N GLY A 166 -0.30 -14.19 -17.11
CA GLY A 166 -1.54 -14.76 -16.57
C GLY A 166 -2.80 -14.08 -17.09
N GLU A 167 -3.93 -14.77 -16.98
CA GLU A 167 -5.24 -14.33 -17.46
C GLU A 167 -5.75 -13.04 -16.76
N ASP A 168 -5.37 -12.83 -15.50
CA ASP A 168 -5.72 -11.66 -14.69
C ASP A 168 -4.72 -10.48 -14.86
N GLY A 169 -3.76 -10.64 -15.77
CA GLY A 169 -2.70 -9.67 -16.03
C GLY A 169 -1.53 -9.72 -15.06
N TYR A 170 -1.54 -10.62 -14.06
CA TYR A 170 -0.34 -10.90 -13.26
C TYR A 170 0.50 -11.99 -13.92
N PRO A 171 1.84 -11.90 -13.86
CA PRO A 171 2.67 -12.95 -14.42
C PRO A 171 2.62 -14.21 -13.55
N LEU A 172 2.58 -15.35 -14.23
CA LEU A 172 2.88 -16.64 -13.64
C LEU A 172 4.39 -16.80 -13.68
N TYR A 173 5.06 -16.56 -12.56
CA TYR A 173 6.51 -16.59 -12.47
C TYR A 173 7.08 -17.98 -12.76
N ARG A 174 8.25 -18.00 -13.41
CA ARG A 174 9.09 -19.19 -13.54
C ARG A 174 9.34 -19.83 -12.18
N ARG A 175 9.10 -21.13 -12.11
CA ARG A 175 9.28 -22.02 -10.96
C ARG A 175 9.71 -23.38 -11.49
N ARG A 176 11.00 -23.56 -11.78
CA ARG A 176 11.45 -24.81 -12.42
C ARG A 176 11.24 -26.01 -11.49
N SER A 177 10.82 -27.12 -12.08
CA SER A 177 10.78 -28.42 -11.42
C SER A 177 12.21 -28.92 -11.16
N SER A 178 12.38 -29.98 -10.38
CA SER A 178 13.70 -30.59 -10.22
C SER A 178 14.26 -31.19 -11.50
N GLU A 179 13.40 -31.62 -12.43
CA GLU A 179 13.80 -32.11 -13.76
C GLU A 179 14.33 -30.97 -14.65
N ASP A 180 13.81 -29.76 -14.44
CA ASP A 180 14.23 -28.53 -15.13
C ASP A 180 15.35 -27.77 -14.39
N GLY A 181 16.06 -28.41 -13.44
CA GLY A 181 17.14 -27.77 -12.68
C GLY A 181 16.69 -26.88 -11.52
N GLY A 182 15.44 -27.01 -11.07
CA GLY A 182 14.91 -26.38 -9.86
C GLY A 182 15.40 -27.05 -8.57
N PHE A 183 15.69 -26.23 -7.56
CA PHE A 183 16.22 -26.71 -6.28
C PHE A 183 15.11 -27.03 -5.27
N LYS A 184 15.49 -27.79 -4.24
CA LYS A 184 14.65 -28.15 -3.11
C LYS A 184 15.28 -27.75 -1.78
N ALA A 185 14.46 -27.58 -0.76
CA ALA A 185 14.90 -27.28 0.60
C ALA A 185 14.14 -28.12 1.62
N LYS A 186 14.82 -28.50 2.71
CA LYS A 186 14.17 -29.12 3.87
C LYS A 186 13.88 -28.05 4.91
N ILE A 187 12.63 -27.89 5.28
CA ILE A 187 12.18 -26.91 6.29
C ILE A 187 11.47 -27.61 7.44
N LYS A 188 11.55 -27.01 8.63
CA LYS A 188 10.83 -27.47 9.82
C LYS A 188 9.54 -26.68 9.95
N VAL A 189 8.40 -27.37 9.93
CA VAL A 189 7.07 -26.76 10.05
C VAL A 189 6.41 -27.27 11.32
N LYS A 190 5.75 -26.36 12.04
CA LYS A 190 4.91 -26.71 13.19
C LYS A 190 3.50 -27.04 12.70
N ILE A 191 3.08 -28.30 12.88
CA ILE A 191 1.74 -28.78 12.55
C ILE A 191 1.10 -29.22 13.86
N GLY A 192 0.11 -28.45 14.35
CA GLY A 192 -0.40 -28.62 15.70
C GLY A 192 0.70 -28.46 16.75
N ASN A 193 0.94 -29.50 17.55
CA ASN A 193 1.98 -29.53 18.57
C ASN A 193 3.29 -30.20 18.12
N LEU A 194 3.36 -30.72 16.89
CA LEU A 194 4.52 -31.44 16.37
C LEU A 194 5.35 -30.55 15.43
N ILE A 195 6.66 -30.76 15.44
CA ILE A 195 7.59 -30.17 14.48
C ILE A 195 7.99 -31.26 13.49
N GLN A 196 7.64 -31.07 12.22
CA GLN A 196 7.97 -32.01 11.15
C GLN A 196 8.93 -31.36 10.16
N ALA A 197 9.95 -32.11 9.74
CA ALA A 197 10.78 -31.73 8.62
C ALA A 197 10.09 -32.16 7.32
N ILE A 198 9.82 -31.20 6.44
CA ILE A 198 9.25 -31.46 5.12
C ILE A 198 10.20 -30.96 4.04
N GLU A 199 10.17 -31.61 2.89
CA GLU A 199 10.86 -31.15 1.69
C GLU A 199 9.90 -30.27 0.88
N ILE A 200 10.39 -29.09 0.48
CA ILE A 200 9.68 -28.15 -0.37
C ILE A 200 10.53 -27.83 -1.59
N ASP A 201 9.87 -27.36 -2.64
CA ASP A 201 10.46 -26.93 -3.89
C ASP A 201 10.01 -25.50 -4.24
N ASN A 202 10.17 -25.14 -5.51
CA ASN A 202 9.83 -23.83 -6.04
C ASN A 202 8.32 -23.52 -6.02
N GLU A 203 7.42 -24.46 -5.75
CA GLU A 203 5.98 -24.18 -5.65
C GLU A 203 5.64 -23.26 -4.46
N TRP A 204 6.50 -23.22 -3.44
CA TRP A 204 6.26 -22.55 -2.17
C TRP A 204 6.97 -21.20 -2.03
N VAL A 205 7.81 -20.83 -2.99
CA VAL A 205 8.64 -19.62 -2.90
C VAL A 205 7.81 -18.37 -3.21
N VAL A 206 7.84 -17.38 -2.32
CA VAL A 206 7.22 -16.07 -2.52
C VAL A 206 8.11 -15.25 -3.46
N PRO A 207 7.58 -14.59 -4.51
CA PRO A 207 8.38 -13.78 -5.43
C PRO A 207 9.22 -12.72 -4.71
N TYR A 208 10.49 -12.61 -5.08
CA TYR A 208 11.44 -11.74 -4.40
C TYR A 208 12.46 -11.13 -5.37
N CYS A 209 13.08 -10.03 -4.97
CA CYS A 209 14.28 -9.52 -5.63
C CYS A 209 15.52 -10.02 -4.87
N PRO A 210 16.44 -10.79 -5.49
CA PRO A 210 17.63 -11.33 -4.84
C PRO A 210 18.44 -10.30 -4.05
N LEU A 211 18.67 -9.12 -4.65
CA LEU A 211 19.44 -8.04 -4.05
C LEU A 211 18.75 -7.48 -2.80
N LEU A 212 17.44 -7.22 -2.86
CA LEU A 212 16.70 -6.72 -1.69
C LEU A 212 16.65 -7.76 -0.57
N SER A 213 16.44 -9.04 -0.90
CA SER A 213 16.47 -10.13 0.09
C SER A 213 17.83 -10.21 0.80
N ARG A 214 18.95 -10.06 0.09
CA ARG A 214 20.29 -10.01 0.71
C ARG A 214 20.47 -8.85 1.66
N ILE A 215 20.06 -7.65 1.25
CA ILE A 215 20.27 -6.42 2.02
C ILE A 215 19.43 -6.42 3.29
N PHE A 216 18.17 -6.83 3.18
CA PHE A 216 17.21 -6.68 4.28
C PHE A 216 17.00 -7.95 5.09
N GLN A 217 17.32 -9.14 4.58
CA GLN A 217 17.17 -10.41 5.29
C GLN A 217 15.81 -10.54 5.99
N ALA A 218 14.75 -10.13 5.30
CA ALA A 218 13.40 -10.05 5.80
C ALA A 218 12.42 -10.45 4.70
N HIS A 219 11.20 -10.81 5.09
CA HIS A 219 10.15 -11.15 4.12
C HIS A 219 9.82 -9.91 3.26
N THR A 220 10.31 -9.91 2.03
CA THR A 220 10.22 -8.81 1.05
C THR A 220 9.64 -9.34 -0.25
N ASN A 221 8.31 -9.35 -0.37
CA ASN A 221 7.64 -9.79 -1.59
C ASN A 221 7.79 -8.71 -2.66
N VAL A 222 8.18 -9.09 -3.88
CA VAL A 222 8.23 -8.18 -5.03
C VAL A 222 7.42 -8.80 -6.14
N GLU A 223 6.33 -8.14 -6.50
CA GLU A 223 5.46 -8.58 -7.59
C GLU A 223 5.48 -7.56 -8.72
N TYR A 224 5.60 -8.05 -9.95
CA TYR A 224 5.28 -7.30 -11.13
C TYR A 224 3.78 -7.05 -11.17
N CYS A 225 3.42 -5.78 -11.24
CA CYS A 225 2.07 -5.31 -11.19
C CYS A 225 1.69 -4.79 -12.58
N ASN A 226 0.61 -5.32 -13.15
CA ASN A 226 0.05 -4.80 -14.40
C ASN A 226 -1.49 -4.66 -14.34
N SER A 227 -2.07 -4.79 -13.15
CA SER A 227 -3.51 -4.80 -12.95
C SER A 227 -4.02 -3.57 -12.17
N ILE A 228 -5.27 -3.18 -12.46
CA ILE A 228 -6.00 -2.19 -11.66
C ILE A 228 -6.31 -2.75 -10.25
N GLU A 229 -6.26 -4.06 -10.07
CA GLU A 229 -6.50 -4.69 -8.77
C GLU A 229 -5.46 -4.31 -7.73
N SER A 230 -4.18 -4.16 -8.10
CA SER A 230 -3.13 -3.74 -7.15
C SER A 230 -3.38 -2.31 -6.64
N ILE A 231 -4.01 -1.46 -7.46
CA ILE A 231 -4.46 -0.13 -7.06
C ILE A 231 -5.62 -0.25 -6.06
N LYS A 232 -6.64 -1.08 -6.35
CA LYS A 232 -7.73 -1.34 -5.38
C LYS A 232 -7.15 -1.90 -4.08
N TYR A 233 -6.14 -2.74 -4.16
CA TYR A 233 -5.45 -3.34 -3.03
C TYR A 233 -4.76 -2.29 -2.18
N ILE A 234 -3.96 -1.36 -2.74
CA ILE A 234 -3.38 -0.30 -1.92
C ILE A 234 -4.45 0.64 -1.36
N CYS A 235 -5.47 0.98 -2.16
CA CYS A 235 -6.58 1.82 -1.69
C CYS A 235 -7.28 1.16 -0.50
N LYS A 236 -7.39 -0.18 -0.50
CA LYS A 236 -7.85 -0.93 0.67
C LYS A 236 -6.96 -0.66 1.88
N TYR A 237 -5.63 -0.78 1.80
CA TYR A 237 -4.75 -0.56 2.97
C TYR A 237 -4.62 0.90 3.39
N VAL A 238 -4.76 1.81 2.45
CA VAL A 238 -4.83 3.25 2.70
C VAL A 238 -6.14 3.63 3.40
N ASN A 239 -7.24 2.92 3.10
CA ASN A 239 -8.56 3.16 3.69
C ASN A 239 -8.92 2.22 4.83
N LYS A 240 -8.12 1.18 5.07
CA LYS A 240 -8.30 0.27 6.18
C LYS A 240 -7.89 1.07 7.41
N GLY A 241 -8.87 1.79 7.96
CA GLY A 241 -8.72 2.46 9.23
C GLY A 241 -8.34 1.44 10.30
N SER A 242 -7.96 1.94 11.48
CA SER A 242 -7.80 1.08 12.64
C SER A 242 -9.06 0.25 12.86
N ASP A 243 -8.91 -1.01 13.25
CA ASP A 243 -10.05 -1.84 13.61
C ASP A 243 -10.86 -1.09 14.69
N GLN A 244 -12.19 -1.10 14.58
CA GLN A 244 -13.07 -0.36 15.50
C GLN A 244 -13.95 -1.33 16.26
N ALA A 245 -14.25 -0.97 17.50
CA ALA A 245 -15.17 -1.70 18.34
C ALA A 245 -16.18 -0.72 18.93
N MET A 246 -17.43 -1.14 18.94
CA MET A 246 -18.52 -0.40 19.57
C MET A 246 -18.76 -1.01 20.95
N PHE A 247 -18.77 -0.19 21.99
CA PHE A 247 -19.01 -0.63 23.37
C PHE A 247 -20.21 0.11 23.93
N GLY A 248 -21.13 -0.63 24.54
CA GLY A 248 -22.31 -0.10 25.20
C GLY A 248 -22.06 0.15 26.68
N PHE A 249 -22.37 1.35 27.18
CA PHE A 249 -22.46 1.59 28.62
C PHE A 249 -23.93 1.42 29.02
N GLY A 250 -24.27 0.27 29.62
CA GLY A 250 -25.60 0.07 30.18
C GLY A 250 -25.81 1.03 31.35
N LYS A 251 -26.73 1.99 31.22
CA LYS A 251 -27.35 2.63 32.39
C LYS A 251 -28.72 2.01 32.58
N ASP A 252 -28.93 1.43 33.75
CA ASP A 252 -30.26 1.04 34.22
C ASP A 252 -31.08 2.31 34.49
N GLY A 253 -32.08 2.59 33.63
CA GLY A 253 -33.18 3.49 33.96
C GLY A 253 -33.30 4.79 33.15
N THR A 254 -34.45 4.88 32.47
CA THR A 254 -35.30 6.06 32.17
C THR A 254 -34.93 7.12 31.12
N SER A 255 -33.77 7.10 30.46
CA SER A 255 -33.61 7.84 29.18
C SER A 255 -32.67 7.15 28.21
N ILE A 256 -33.18 6.77 27.03
CA ILE A 256 -32.41 6.18 25.95
C ILE A 256 -31.78 7.32 25.14
N ASP A 257 -30.51 7.62 25.41
CA ASP A 257 -29.68 8.44 24.53
C ASP A 257 -28.73 7.52 23.75
N GLU A 258 -28.99 7.33 22.46
CA GLU A 258 -28.21 6.44 21.57
C GLU A 258 -26.74 6.88 21.46
N VAL A 259 -26.44 8.18 21.61
CA VAL A 259 -25.08 8.74 21.52
C VAL A 259 -24.32 8.53 22.83
N GLU A 260 -24.99 8.62 23.99
CA GLU A 260 -24.37 8.30 25.28
C GLU A 260 -24.26 6.79 25.53
N GLN A 261 -25.13 5.98 24.91
CA GLN A 261 -25.15 4.53 25.10
C GLN A 261 -24.02 3.80 24.39
N TYR A 262 -23.59 4.25 23.21
CA TYR A 262 -22.60 3.55 22.41
C TYR A 262 -21.38 4.41 22.10
N GLN A 263 -20.20 3.97 22.54
CA GLN A 263 -18.95 4.59 22.14
C GLN A 263 -18.24 3.77 21.08
N LEU A 264 -17.72 4.47 20.05
CA LEU A 264 -16.89 3.88 19.00
C LEU A 264 -15.41 4.05 19.35
N GLY A 265 -14.78 2.97 19.81
CA GLY A 265 -13.34 2.91 20.07
C GLY A 265 -12.55 2.46 18.85
N ARG A 266 -11.28 2.88 18.77
CA ARG A 266 -10.30 2.34 17.82
C ARG A 266 -9.37 1.38 18.54
N TYR A 267 -9.19 0.19 17.99
CA TYR A 267 -8.15 -0.73 18.41
C TYR A 267 -6.81 -0.25 17.86
N ILE A 268 -5.84 -0.09 18.75
CA ILE A 268 -4.49 0.33 18.42
C ILE A 268 -3.55 -0.70 19.03
N SER A 269 -2.75 -1.35 18.19
CA SER A 269 -1.72 -2.25 18.70
C SER A 269 -0.63 -1.46 19.43
N SER A 270 0.05 -2.07 20.40
CA SER A 270 1.13 -1.42 21.14
C SER A 270 2.23 -0.86 20.23
N ASN A 271 2.57 -1.57 19.16
CA ASN A 271 3.55 -1.09 18.17
C ASN A 271 3.04 0.12 17.37
N GLU A 272 1.76 0.11 17.00
CA GLU A 272 1.10 1.26 16.36
C GLU A 272 1.02 2.47 17.29
N ALA A 273 0.74 2.26 18.58
CA ALA A 273 0.74 3.32 19.59
C ALA A 273 2.13 3.97 19.71
N VAL A 274 3.18 3.17 19.87
CA VAL A 274 4.56 3.67 19.94
C VAL A 274 4.94 4.43 18.67
N ARG A 275 4.56 3.93 17.49
CA ARG A 275 4.80 4.64 16.23
C ARG A 275 4.15 6.02 16.20
N ARG A 276 2.92 6.14 16.74
CA ARG A 276 2.20 7.42 16.84
C ARG A 276 2.86 8.37 17.85
N ILE A 277 3.27 7.86 19.02
CA ILE A 277 4.00 8.65 20.04
C ILE A 277 5.29 9.23 19.47
N LEU A 278 6.01 8.44 18.66
CA LEU A 278 7.24 8.87 17.98
C LEU A 278 7.01 9.74 16.72
N ASP A 279 5.76 10.05 16.39
CA ASP A 279 5.34 10.79 15.19
C ASP A 279 5.91 10.23 13.87
N PHE A 280 5.97 8.91 13.76
CA PHE A 280 6.45 8.26 12.55
C PHE A 280 5.33 8.07 11.53
N SER A 281 5.35 8.91 10.49
CA SER A 281 4.41 8.83 9.36
C SER A 281 4.20 7.41 8.82
N ILE A 282 2.93 7.02 8.66
CA ILE A 282 2.47 5.71 8.16
C ILE A 282 2.28 5.68 6.64
N HIS A 283 2.15 6.86 6.01
CA HIS A 283 1.97 6.99 4.56
C HIS A 283 2.96 8.01 4.02
N LYS A 284 3.70 7.64 2.97
CA LYS A 284 4.47 8.61 2.17
C LYS A 284 4.25 8.37 0.70
N ARG A 285 4.53 9.41 -0.09
CA ARG A 285 4.31 9.42 -1.53
C ARG A 285 5.18 10.46 -2.21
N HIS A 286 5.43 10.24 -3.49
CA HIS A 286 6.17 11.16 -4.34
C HIS A 286 5.70 11.02 -5.81
N PRO A 287 5.51 12.12 -6.56
CA PRO A 287 5.54 13.52 -6.12
C PRO A 287 4.41 13.86 -5.13
N ARG A 288 4.46 15.00 -4.44
CA ARG A 288 3.40 15.38 -3.49
C ARG A 288 2.09 15.66 -4.23
N VAL A 289 0.97 15.18 -3.67
CA VAL A 289 -0.39 15.57 -4.10
C VAL A 289 -0.91 16.63 -3.15
N VAL A 290 -1.35 17.76 -3.70
CA VAL A 290 -1.93 18.89 -2.97
C VAL A 290 -3.37 19.08 -3.42
N HIS A 291 -4.28 19.13 -2.44
CA HIS A 291 -5.70 19.38 -2.69
C HIS A 291 -5.94 20.88 -2.72
N LEU A 292 -6.54 21.36 -3.81
CA LEU A 292 -7.00 22.72 -3.90
C LEU A 292 -8.39 22.82 -3.29
N THR A 293 -8.56 23.79 -2.39
CA THR A 293 -9.88 24.19 -1.89
C THR A 293 -10.59 24.94 -3.00
N ALA A 294 -11.40 24.24 -3.79
CA ALA A 294 -12.15 24.86 -4.87
C ALA A 294 -13.27 25.74 -4.30
N HIS A 295 -13.32 27.00 -4.72
CA HIS A 295 -14.36 27.96 -4.37
C HIS A 295 -14.51 28.99 -5.49
N LEU A 296 -15.66 29.66 -5.54
CA LEU A 296 -15.87 30.82 -6.41
C LEU A 296 -15.03 32.00 -5.93
N GLU A 297 -14.92 33.03 -6.76
CA GLU A 297 -14.31 34.30 -6.37
C GLU A 297 -14.98 34.83 -5.09
N ASN A 298 -14.19 35.14 -4.08
CA ASN A 298 -14.62 35.53 -2.73
C ASN A 298 -15.48 34.50 -1.97
N GLY A 299 -15.64 33.28 -2.49
CA GLY A 299 -16.40 32.19 -1.87
C GLY A 299 -15.59 31.28 -0.94
N GLN A 300 -14.37 31.68 -0.54
CA GLN A 300 -13.55 30.90 0.38
C GLN A 300 -14.24 30.69 1.73
N ARG A 301 -14.10 29.48 2.29
CA ARG A 301 -14.58 29.19 3.64
C ARG A 301 -13.66 29.85 4.67
N VAL A 302 -14.22 30.67 5.54
CA VAL A 302 -13.52 31.37 6.62
C VAL A 302 -14.11 30.94 7.96
N TYR A 303 -13.25 30.50 8.89
CA TYR A 303 -13.61 30.13 10.26
C TYR A 303 -13.25 31.24 11.25
N PHE A 304 -14.19 31.77 12.01
CA PHE A 304 -13.92 32.84 12.98
C PHE A 304 -13.65 32.25 14.37
N THR A 305 -12.63 32.77 15.04
CA THR A 305 -12.37 32.62 16.49
C THR A 305 -12.16 34.02 17.08
N GLU A 306 -12.33 34.17 18.40
CA GLU A 306 -12.11 35.46 19.07
C GLU A 306 -10.73 36.06 18.72
N ASP A 307 -9.70 35.22 18.69
CA ASP A 307 -8.33 35.63 18.39
C ASP A 307 -8.07 36.07 16.93
N ASN A 308 -8.87 35.61 15.96
CA ASN A 308 -8.58 35.80 14.53
C ASN A 308 -9.60 36.68 13.77
N LEU A 309 -10.63 37.17 14.47
CA LEU A 309 -11.73 37.92 13.89
C LEU A 309 -11.25 39.18 13.15
N HIS A 310 -10.45 40.01 13.83
CA HIS A 310 -9.95 41.26 13.27
C HIS A 310 -9.06 41.04 12.05
N GLU A 311 -8.14 40.07 12.11
CA GLU A 311 -7.25 39.73 10.99
C GLU A 311 -8.04 39.28 9.76
N ARG A 312 -9.04 38.40 9.95
CA ARG A 312 -9.82 37.82 8.84
C ARG A 312 -10.82 38.77 8.19
N ILE A 313 -11.21 39.83 8.89
CA ILE A 313 -12.02 40.91 8.33
C ILE A 313 -11.16 41.82 7.43
N ILE A 314 -9.90 42.04 7.81
CA ILE A 314 -8.96 42.92 7.08
C ILE A 314 -8.35 42.20 5.87
N GLU A 315 -7.86 40.97 6.06
CA GLU A 315 -7.24 40.17 5.01
C GLU A 315 -7.90 38.79 4.89
N LEU A 316 -8.35 38.47 3.69
CA LEU A 316 -8.93 37.15 3.40
C LEU A 316 -7.84 36.08 3.46
N PRO A 317 -8.10 34.95 4.15
CA PRO A 317 -7.10 33.89 4.29
C PRO A 317 -6.78 33.27 2.93
N LYS A 318 -5.48 33.13 2.67
CA LYS A 318 -4.99 32.48 1.45
C LYS A 318 -5.37 30.99 1.46
N THR A 319 -6.17 30.59 0.50
CA THR A 319 -6.52 29.19 0.25
C THR A 319 -5.46 28.50 -0.60
N THR A 320 -5.43 27.16 -0.59
CA THR A 320 -4.51 26.43 -1.49
C THR A 320 -4.74 26.77 -2.96
N LEU A 321 -5.98 27.08 -3.36
CA LEU A 321 -6.32 27.52 -4.72
C LEU A 321 -5.75 28.91 -5.05
N THR A 322 -5.96 29.90 -4.18
CA THR A 322 -5.44 31.26 -4.41
C THR A 322 -3.91 31.30 -4.39
N VAL A 323 -3.28 30.52 -3.51
CA VAL A 323 -1.82 30.32 -3.49
C VAL A 323 -1.33 29.66 -4.79
N PHE A 324 -2.05 28.67 -5.31
CA PHE A 324 -1.72 28.05 -6.59
C PHE A 324 -1.77 29.06 -7.76
N PHE A 325 -2.81 29.89 -7.84
CA PHE A 325 -2.90 30.96 -8.85
C PHE A 325 -1.79 32.00 -8.71
N TYR A 326 -1.43 32.37 -7.47
CA TYR A 326 -0.32 33.26 -7.21
C TYR A 326 1.02 32.70 -7.73
N TYR A 327 1.35 31.44 -7.42
CA TYR A 327 2.61 30.83 -7.85
C TYR A 327 2.65 30.52 -9.35
N THR A 328 1.54 30.06 -9.95
CA THR A 328 1.48 29.84 -11.40
C THR A 328 1.70 31.14 -12.18
N ARG A 329 1.17 32.27 -11.69
CA ARG A 329 1.40 33.59 -12.29
C ARG A 329 2.83 34.10 -12.11
N LYS A 330 3.49 33.82 -10.98
CA LYS A 330 4.82 34.38 -10.67
C LYS A 330 6.01 33.52 -11.07
N MET A 331 5.90 32.19 -11.07
CA MET A 331 7.07 31.33 -11.03
C MET A 331 7.22 30.33 -12.17
N ASN A 332 6.34 30.33 -13.18
CA ASN A 332 6.41 29.36 -14.30
C ASN A 332 6.70 27.93 -13.77
N LEU A 333 5.82 27.44 -12.90
CA LEU A 333 6.04 26.21 -12.13
C LEU A 333 6.47 25.05 -13.05
N PRO A 334 7.60 24.37 -12.77
CA PRO A 334 8.00 23.21 -13.55
C PRO A 334 6.92 22.11 -13.46
N GLU A 335 6.58 21.51 -14.60
CA GLU A 335 5.49 20.50 -14.77
C GLU A 335 5.62 19.25 -13.87
N HIS A 336 6.69 19.11 -13.08
CA HIS A 336 7.04 17.89 -12.37
C HIS A 336 7.03 17.99 -10.83
N CYS A 337 6.71 19.15 -10.23
CA CYS A 337 6.95 19.34 -8.79
C CYS A 337 5.82 18.82 -7.87
N CYS A 338 4.56 18.92 -8.29
CA CYS A 338 3.38 18.51 -7.51
C CYS A 338 2.24 18.11 -8.45
N ILE A 339 1.42 17.13 -8.04
CA ILE A 339 0.13 16.89 -8.71
C ILE A 339 -0.95 17.69 -8.00
N VAL A 340 -1.70 18.47 -8.77
CA VAL A 340 -2.74 19.36 -8.28
C VAL A 340 -4.09 18.70 -8.49
N MET A 341 -4.85 18.55 -7.41
CA MET A 341 -6.21 18.02 -7.45
C MET A 341 -7.23 19.13 -7.22
N PHE A 342 -8.10 19.36 -8.21
CA PHE A 342 -9.38 20.02 -7.99
C PHE A 342 -10.40 18.96 -7.56
N GLN A 343 -11.31 19.31 -6.64
CA GLN A 343 -12.44 18.46 -6.31
C GLN A 343 -13.14 18.00 -7.61
N ASN A 344 -13.07 16.69 -7.84
CA ASN A 344 -13.69 15.93 -8.94
C ASN A 344 -13.26 16.23 -10.39
N ILE A 345 -12.32 17.14 -10.68
CA ILE A 345 -11.75 17.31 -12.04
C ILE A 345 -10.23 17.46 -11.98
N ILE A 346 -9.48 16.36 -12.14
CA ILE A 346 -8.02 16.43 -12.32
C ILE A 346 -7.73 16.89 -13.76
N LEU A 347 -7.22 18.11 -13.93
CA LEU A 347 -6.75 18.65 -15.20
C LEU A 347 -5.29 18.23 -15.45
N ARG A 348 -4.99 17.71 -16.63
CA ARG A 348 -3.61 17.57 -17.14
C ARG A 348 -3.16 18.94 -17.65
N MET A 349 -2.03 19.44 -17.18
CA MET A 349 -1.32 20.50 -17.89
C MET A 349 -0.64 19.85 -19.11
N HIS A 350 -1.29 19.95 -20.27
CA HIS A 350 -0.57 19.92 -21.54
C HIS A 350 -0.69 21.32 -22.12
N GLN A 351 0.45 21.92 -22.46
CA GLN A 351 0.51 23.17 -23.23
C GLN A 351 -0.38 23.08 -24.46
N LYS A 352 -1.42 23.91 -24.49
CA LYS A 352 -1.87 24.68 -25.66
C LYS A 352 -2.87 25.74 -25.16
N SER A 353 -2.38 26.97 -25.08
CA SER A 353 -3.15 28.23 -25.13
C SER A 353 -4.50 28.26 -24.41
N PHE A 354 -4.55 28.89 -23.24
CA PHE A 354 -5.76 29.63 -22.82
C PHE A 354 -5.93 30.80 -23.79
N GLN A 355 -6.64 30.59 -24.90
CA GLN A 355 -7.25 31.70 -25.62
C GLN A 355 -8.55 32.03 -24.91
N THR A 356 -8.54 33.16 -24.21
CA THR A 356 -9.73 33.87 -23.79
C THR A 356 -10.54 34.25 -25.02
N SER A 357 -11.57 33.48 -25.36
CA SER A 357 -12.70 33.99 -26.15
C SER A 357 -13.83 34.30 -25.19
N CYS A 358 -13.75 35.49 -24.58
CA CYS A 358 -14.89 36.12 -23.93
C CYS A 358 -15.83 36.60 -25.04
N SER A 359 -16.81 35.78 -25.43
CA SER A 359 -17.95 36.29 -26.21
C SER A 359 -18.98 36.82 -25.23
N LYS A 360 -19.19 38.14 -25.28
CA LYS A 360 -20.31 38.85 -24.66
C LYS A 360 -21.61 38.11 -25.01
N ASN A 361 -22.20 37.43 -24.03
CA ASN A 361 -23.64 37.23 -23.78
C ASN A 361 -23.80 36.05 -22.81
N GLY A 362 -24.50 36.30 -21.70
CA GLY A 362 -24.49 35.46 -20.50
C GLY A 362 -24.94 34.00 -20.70
N CYS A 363 -24.35 33.10 -19.91
CA CYS A 363 -24.84 31.74 -19.75
C CYS A 363 -25.52 31.59 -18.39
N THR A 364 -26.85 31.51 -18.43
CA THR A 364 -27.71 30.92 -17.42
C THR A 364 -27.39 29.44 -17.25
N TRP A 365 -27.21 29.01 -15.99
CA TRP A 365 -27.19 27.58 -15.63
C TRP A 365 -28.60 27.01 -15.82
N LEU A 366 -28.81 26.25 -16.89
CA LEU A 366 -30.01 25.43 -17.05
C LEU A 366 -29.80 24.09 -16.34
N SER A 367 -30.53 23.89 -15.24
CA SER A 367 -30.71 22.59 -14.63
C SER A 367 -31.60 21.74 -15.55
N GLN A 368 -31.09 20.63 -16.09
CA GLN A 368 -31.94 19.63 -16.73
C GLN A 368 -32.19 18.48 -15.74
N HIS A 369 -33.30 18.61 -15.01
CA HIS A 369 -34.12 17.48 -14.63
C HIS A 369 -35.02 17.14 -15.82
N GLN A 370 -34.91 15.94 -16.37
CA GLN A 370 -36.04 15.31 -17.06
C GLN A 370 -35.98 13.78 -16.96
N SER A 371 -37.11 13.25 -16.53
CA SER A 371 -37.46 11.86 -16.25
C SER A 371 -38.17 11.20 -17.42
N ASN A 372 -37.95 9.89 -17.65
CA ASN A 372 -38.95 8.86 -17.99
C ASN A 372 -38.19 7.54 -18.29
N LYS A 373 -38.36 6.45 -17.52
CA LYS A 373 -39.48 5.49 -17.37
C LYS A 373 -39.20 4.16 -18.11
N ARG A 374 -38.90 3.13 -17.30
CA ARG A 374 -39.29 1.70 -17.31
C ARG A 374 -39.27 0.88 -18.61
N ALA A 375 -38.47 -0.20 -18.56
CA ALA A 375 -38.88 -1.61 -18.72
C ALA A 375 -37.81 -2.46 -17.99
N GLY A 376 -38.08 -3.14 -16.88
CA GLY A 376 -38.72 -4.48 -16.78
C GLY A 376 -37.63 -5.49 -16.35
N SER A 377 -37.39 -5.68 -15.04
CA SER A 377 -37.95 -6.73 -14.16
C SER A 377 -37.35 -8.15 -14.33
N CYS A 378 -36.85 -8.68 -13.20
CA CYS A 378 -36.69 -10.09 -12.76
C CYS A 378 -35.25 -10.42 -12.34
N LEU A 379 -34.94 -11.13 -11.25
CA LEU A 379 -35.64 -11.52 -10.02
C LEU A 379 -34.57 -12.22 -9.15
N HIS A 380 -34.52 -11.87 -7.86
CA HIS A 380 -34.29 -12.75 -6.69
C HIS A 380 -32.92 -13.34 -6.25
N CYS A 381 -32.81 -13.26 -4.91
CA CYS A 381 -32.15 -14.09 -3.89
C CYS A 381 -30.62 -14.07 -3.77
N ALA A 382 -30.02 -13.58 -2.68
CA ALA A 382 -30.12 -13.95 -1.25
C ALA A 382 -29.26 -15.18 -0.89
N SER A 383 -28.49 -15.01 0.20
CA SER A 383 -27.91 -16.03 1.08
C SER A 383 -26.84 -16.99 0.52
N LYS A 384 -25.57 -16.76 0.87
CA LYS A 384 -24.83 -17.45 1.96
C LYS A 384 -23.43 -16.87 2.11
#